data_AF-A0A9E0VIS3-F1
#
_entry.id   AF-A0A9E0VIS3-F1
#
_cell.length_a   1.000
_cell.length_b   1.000
_cell.length_c   1.000
_cell.angle_alpha   90.00
_cell.angle_beta   90.00
_cell.angle_gamma   90.00
#
_symmetry.space_group_name_H-M   'P 1'
#
loop_
_entity.id
_entity.type
_entity.pdbx_description
1 polymer ?
#
loop_
_entity_poly.entity_id
_entity_poly.type
_entity_poly.pdbx_seq_one_letter_code
_entity_poly.pdbx_strand_id
1 'polypeptide(L)'
;MIVDFRSFVAKFSKDPSLRSGCVVDTNILFGGAYPVDRLNTWADRFFETCRIENIPVFTNINIRAEFMDLYRRALLVESLLMVRSHYSADLAEDLEKRLKALDQRVRENIEKNKTTSLSERDIKEYRKTLLEIFPKTSTSGRNLWQILCRDFLGPQLTPVWSDATKALGINFAGSRAVESTELFSKAPNWEGASEVMGQSGLGSADAMIANFFACSKFSLLVTADLQLAEYAEELFSSSRLILFPHDAELV
;
A
#
# COMPACT_ATOMS: atom_id res chain seq x y z
N MET A 1 -11.85 8.39 17.91
CA MET A 1 -12.87 7.31 18.06
C MET A 1 -12.76 6.35 16.89
N ILE A 2 -12.46 5.07 17.16
CA ILE A 2 -12.49 4.00 16.15
C ILE A 2 -13.94 3.65 15.82
N VAL A 3 -14.26 3.54 14.53
CA VAL A 3 -15.59 3.21 14.02
C VAL A 3 -15.52 2.21 12.88
N ASP A 4 -16.56 1.38 12.80
CA ASP A 4 -16.82 0.51 11.66
C ASP A 4 -17.45 1.29 10.49
N PHE A 5 -17.59 0.64 9.34
CA PHE A 5 -18.12 1.30 8.14
C PHE A 5 -19.55 1.81 8.33
N ARG A 6 -20.40 1.01 8.99
CA ARG A 6 -21.80 1.38 9.23
C ARG A 6 -21.92 2.63 10.10
N SER A 7 -21.13 2.70 11.16
CA SER A 7 -21.07 3.82 12.08
C SER A 7 -20.48 5.05 11.42
N PHE A 8 -19.48 4.87 10.55
CA PHE A 8 -18.96 5.95 9.72
C PHE A 8 -20.06 6.58 8.85
N VAL A 9 -20.80 5.78 8.08
CA VAL A 9 -21.90 6.29 7.22
C VAL A 9 -22.96 7.02 8.05
N ALA A 10 -23.34 6.47 9.20
CA ALA A 10 -24.32 7.08 10.09
C ALA A 10 -23.86 8.42 10.70
N LYS A 11 -22.55 8.54 10.98
CA LYS A 11 -21.94 9.78 11.50
C LYS A 11 -21.69 10.82 10.42
N PHE A 12 -21.31 10.39 9.22
CA PHE A 12 -21.08 11.27 8.08
C PHE A 12 -22.30 12.15 7.78
N SER A 13 -23.50 11.58 7.87
CA SER A 13 -24.76 12.33 7.69
C SER A 13 -24.99 13.43 8.73
N LYS A 14 -24.28 13.40 9.87
CA LYS A 14 -24.50 14.29 11.02
C LYS A 14 -23.33 15.24 11.30
N ASP A 15 -22.15 14.95 10.77
CA ASP A 15 -20.92 15.72 11.02
C ASP A 15 -20.35 16.31 9.71
N PRO A 16 -20.62 17.60 9.44
CA PRO A 16 -20.10 18.29 8.27
C PRO A 16 -18.57 18.33 8.19
N SER A 17 -17.85 18.19 9.32
CA SER A 17 -16.39 18.27 9.34
C SER A 17 -15.74 17.13 8.54
N LEU A 18 -16.42 16.00 8.40
CA LEU A 18 -15.96 14.85 7.61
C LEU A 18 -15.92 15.14 6.10
N ARG A 19 -16.58 16.21 5.63
CA ARG A 19 -16.48 16.67 4.24
C ARG A 19 -15.16 17.36 3.91
N SER A 20 -14.36 17.71 4.92
CA SER A 20 -13.02 18.28 4.73
C SER A 20 -12.02 17.29 4.10
N GLY A 21 -12.38 16.01 4.09
CA GLY A 21 -11.59 14.94 3.50
C GLY A 21 -10.98 14.02 4.55
N CYS A 22 -10.28 13.01 4.05
CA CYS A 22 -9.68 11.97 4.87
C CYS A 22 -8.25 11.65 4.47
N VAL A 23 -7.48 11.14 5.42
CA VAL A 23 -6.18 10.53 5.17
C VAL A 23 -6.39 9.03 5.04
N VAL A 24 -5.86 8.44 3.98
CA VAL A 24 -5.95 7.00 3.75
C VAL A 24 -4.55 6.39 3.87
N ASP A 25 -4.46 5.37 4.71
CA ASP A 25 -3.27 4.57 4.94
C ASP A 25 -2.93 3.68 3.73
N THR A 26 -1.69 3.22 3.68
CA THR A 26 -1.13 2.38 2.62
C THR A 26 -1.92 1.09 2.42
N ASN A 27 -2.34 0.41 3.49
CA ASN A 27 -3.07 -0.86 3.39
C ASN A 27 -4.45 -0.71 2.71
N ILE A 28 -5.19 0.37 2.99
CA ILE A 28 -6.47 0.66 2.34
C ILE A 28 -6.26 1.06 0.88
N LEU A 29 -5.24 1.88 0.62
CA LEU A 29 -4.89 2.26 -0.76
C LEU A 29 -4.48 1.05 -1.60
N PHE A 30 -3.70 0.13 -1.02
CA PHE A 30 -3.33 -1.13 -1.65
C PHE A 30 -4.56 -2.00 -1.90
N GLY A 31 -5.43 -2.16 -0.91
CA GLY A 31 -6.68 -2.92 -1.03
C GLY A 31 -7.58 -2.41 -2.16
N GLY A 32 -7.79 -1.10 -2.26
CA GLY A 32 -8.62 -0.52 -3.32
C GLY A 32 -7.97 -0.59 -4.72
N ALA A 33 -6.65 -0.67 -4.79
CA ALA A 33 -5.95 -0.73 -6.08
C ALA A 33 -5.74 -2.17 -6.55
N TYR A 34 -5.64 -3.16 -5.65
CA TYR A 34 -5.18 -4.52 -5.95
C TYR A 34 -6.30 -5.56 -5.76
N PRO A 35 -6.94 -6.05 -6.85
CA PRO A 35 -8.21 -6.80 -6.76
C PRO A 35 -8.17 -8.11 -5.97
N VAL A 36 -7.01 -8.77 -5.88
CA VAL A 36 -6.89 -10.05 -5.14
C VAL A 36 -6.58 -9.85 -3.65
N ASP A 37 -6.50 -8.59 -3.19
CA ASP A 37 -6.29 -8.29 -1.79
C ASP A 37 -7.56 -8.53 -0.97
N ARG A 38 -7.38 -9.05 0.25
CA ARG A 38 -8.50 -9.32 1.17
C ARG A 38 -9.31 -8.07 1.54
N LEU A 39 -8.69 -6.88 1.46
CA LEU A 39 -9.35 -5.61 1.76
C LEU A 39 -10.09 -5.04 0.54
N ASN A 40 -9.97 -5.64 -0.66
CA ASN A 40 -10.43 -5.03 -1.90
C ASN A 40 -11.92 -4.68 -1.87
N THR A 41 -12.80 -5.63 -1.56
CA THR A 41 -14.25 -5.38 -1.48
C THR A 41 -14.61 -4.25 -0.51
N TRP A 42 -13.94 -4.21 0.64
CA TRP A 42 -14.18 -3.18 1.65
C TRP A 42 -13.66 -1.81 1.20
N ALA A 43 -12.45 -1.77 0.65
CA ALA A 43 -11.82 -0.55 0.16
C ALA A 43 -12.59 0.02 -1.04
N ASP A 44 -13.05 -0.81 -1.97
CA ASP A 44 -13.87 -0.40 -3.11
C ASP A 44 -15.17 0.26 -2.64
N ARG A 45 -15.85 -0.33 -1.65
CA ARG A 45 -17.04 0.27 -1.03
C ARG A 45 -16.73 1.60 -0.35
N PHE A 46 -15.58 1.71 0.31
CA PHE A 46 -15.12 2.95 0.91
C PHE A 46 -14.89 4.05 -0.14
N PHE A 47 -14.08 3.76 -1.17
CA PHE A 47 -13.78 4.73 -2.23
C PHE A 47 -15.02 5.13 -3.04
N GLU A 48 -15.94 4.19 -3.30
CA GLU A 48 -17.23 4.50 -3.92
C GLU A 48 -18.06 5.43 -3.05
N THR A 49 -18.11 5.20 -1.73
CA THR A 49 -18.80 6.08 -0.79
C THR A 49 -18.18 7.49 -0.79
N CYS A 50 -16.86 7.59 -0.77
CA CYS A 50 -16.17 8.87 -0.87
C CYS A 50 -16.51 9.60 -2.18
N ARG A 51 -16.62 8.88 -3.30
CA ARG A 51 -16.99 9.45 -4.60
C ARG A 51 -18.43 9.97 -4.61
N ILE A 52 -19.39 9.17 -4.15
CA ILE A 52 -20.82 9.54 -4.07
C ILE A 52 -21.01 10.76 -3.17
N GLU A 53 -20.35 10.77 -2.01
CA GLU A 53 -20.51 11.81 -1.00
C GLU A 53 -19.60 13.03 -1.17
N ASN A 54 -18.78 13.03 -2.23
CA ASN A 54 -17.76 14.05 -2.52
C ASN A 54 -16.80 14.29 -1.33
N ILE A 55 -16.31 13.21 -0.72
CA ILE A 55 -15.30 13.25 0.33
C ILE A 55 -13.92 13.20 -0.34
N PRO A 56 -13.10 14.26 -0.24
CA PRO A 56 -11.77 14.24 -0.82
C PRO A 56 -10.87 13.25 -0.07
N VAL A 57 -10.21 12.36 -0.81
CA VAL A 57 -9.25 11.42 -0.24
C VAL A 57 -7.84 11.94 -0.41
N PHE A 58 -7.04 11.95 0.66
CA PHE A 58 -5.66 12.44 0.65
C PHE A 58 -4.65 11.37 1.05
N THR A 59 -3.46 11.50 0.46
CA THR A 59 -2.28 10.71 0.77
C THR A 59 -1.03 11.60 0.76
N ASN A 60 0.13 11.07 1.15
CA ASN A 60 1.40 11.78 1.16
C ASN A 60 2.53 10.96 0.52
N ILE A 61 3.74 11.52 0.50
CA ILE A 61 4.90 10.88 -0.13
C ILE A 61 5.32 9.57 0.56
N ASN A 62 5.13 9.44 1.87
CA ASN A 62 5.50 8.25 2.63
C ASN A 62 4.54 7.10 2.34
N ILE A 63 3.24 7.37 2.37
CA ILE A 63 2.19 6.41 1.98
C ILE A 63 2.40 5.98 0.52
N ARG A 64 2.71 6.93 -0.39
CA ARG A 64 3.06 6.60 -1.77
C ARG A 64 4.28 5.67 -1.85
N ALA A 65 5.35 5.96 -1.12
CA ALA A 65 6.57 5.17 -1.15
C ALA A 65 6.32 3.74 -0.67
N GLU A 66 5.57 3.59 0.43
CA GLU A 66 5.20 2.29 0.98
C GLU A 66 4.26 1.52 0.03
N PHE A 67 3.26 2.21 -0.54
CA PHE A 67 2.34 1.63 -1.52
C PHE A 67 3.10 1.08 -2.73
N MET A 68 4.05 1.85 -3.27
CA MET A 68 4.89 1.40 -4.38
C MET A 68 5.76 0.20 -4.00
N ASP A 69 6.20 0.10 -2.75
CA ASP A 69 6.98 -1.06 -2.28
C ASP A 69 6.12 -2.32 -2.12
N LEU A 70 4.90 -2.20 -1.57
CA LEU A 70 3.93 -3.30 -1.51
C LEU A 70 3.61 -3.83 -2.90
N TYR A 71 3.27 -2.92 -3.83
CA TYR A 71 3.02 -3.26 -5.22
C TYR A 71 4.22 -3.91 -5.90
N ARG A 72 5.43 -3.36 -5.70
CA ARG A 72 6.67 -3.94 -6.23
C ARG A 72 6.86 -5.39 -5.75
N ARG A 73 6.59 -5.68 -4.48
CA ARG A 73 6.71 -7.04 -3.91
C ARG A 73 5.69 -8.01 -4.49
N ALA A 74 4.47 -7.55 -4.78
CA ALA A 74 3.45 -8.35 -5.46
C ALA A 74 3.81 -8.58 -6.94
N LEU A 75 4.11 -7.51 -7.70
CA LEU A 75 4.45 -7.60 -9.12
C LEU A 75 5.76 -8.35 -9.39
N LEU A 76 6.68 -8.40 -8.43
CA LEU A 76 7.87 -9.26 -8.53
C LEU A 76 7.51 -10.74 -8.63
N VAL A 77 6.43 -11.19 -7.96
CA VAL A 77 5.92 -12.56 -8.09
C VAL A 77 5.50 -12.83 -9.52
N GLU A 78 4.65 -11.97 -10.09
CA GLU A 78 4.18 -12.08 -11.47
C GLU A 78 5.34 -12.04 -12.47
N SER A 79 6.27 -11.10 -12.28
CA SER A 79 7.46 -10.95 -13.13
C SER A 79 8.35 -12.20 -13.11
N LEU A 80 8.53 -12.83 -11.94
CA LEU A 80 9.26 -14.09 -11.82
C LEU A 80 8.57 -15.24 -12.56
N LEU A 81 7.25 -15.32 -12.50
CA LEU A 81 6.47 -16.32 -13.22
C LEU A 81 6.47 -16.08 -14.74
N MET A 82 6.47 -14.82 -15.17
CA MET A 82 6.67 -14.47 -16.59
C MET A 82 8.05 -14.88 -17.09
N VAL A 83 9.11 -14.64 -16.30
CA VAL A 83 10.47 -15.13 -16.62
C VAL A 83 10.48 -16.65 -16.75
N ARG A 84 9.83 -17.38 -15.82
CA ARG A 84 9.67 -18.83 -15.93
C ARG A 84 9.05 -19.24 -17.26
N SER A 85 7.94 -18.60 -17.63
CA SER A 85 7.22 -18.93 -18.86
C SER A 85 8.02 -18.60 -20.12
N HIS A 86 8.82 -17.53 -20.12
CA HIS A 86 9.57 -17.09 -21.30
C HIS A 86 10.90 -17.84 -21.49
N TYR A 87 11.53 -18.27 -20.40
CA TYR A 87 12.86 -18.87 -20.42
C TYR A 87 12.88 -20.32 -19.93
N SER A 88 11.73 -21.01 -19.85
CA SER A 88 11.61 -22.33 -19.21
C SER A 88 12.61 -23.39 -19.67
N ALA A 89 13.09 -23.31 -20.92
CA ALA A 89 14.08 -24.23 -21.48
C ALA A 89 15.53 -23.91 -21.05
N ASP A 90 15.80 -22.66 -20.67
CA ASP A 90 17.12 -22.13 -20.36
C ASP A 90 17.36 -21.94 -18.85
N LEU A 91 16.34 -22.18 -18.02
CA LEU A 91 16.46 -22.05 -16.57
C LEU A 91 17.19 -23.25 -15.96
N ALA A 92 18.12 -22.97 -15.04
CA ALA A 92 18.73 -24.01 -14.22
C ALA A 92 17.67 -24.71 -13.36
N GLU A 93 17.85 -26.01 -13.14
CA GLU A 93 16.89 -26.89 -12.47
C GLU A 93 16.42 -26.36 -11.10
N ASP A 94 17.37 -25.87 -10.29
CA ASP A 94 17.07 -25.31 -8.96
C ASP A 94 16.15 -24.09 -9.02
N LEU A 95 16.36 -23.21 -10.00
CA LEU A 95 15.52 -22.03 -10.20
C LEU A 95 14.15 -22.41 -10.74
N GLU A 96 14.08 -23.32 -11.72
CA GLU A 96 12.81 -23.82 -12.24
C GLU A 96 11.97 -24.47 -11.12
N LYS A 97 12.60 -25.26 -10.24
CA LYS A 97 11.93 -25.86 -9.08
C LYS A 97 11.40 -24.81 -8.10
N ARG A 98 12.17 -23.76 -7.81
CA ARG A 98 11.73 -22.63 -6.96
C ARG A 98 10.55 -21.87 -7.58
N LEU A 99 10.62 -21.58 -8.88
CA LEU A 99 9.56 -20.85 -9.59
C LEU A 99 8.28 -21.71 -9.75
N LYS A 100 8.40 -23.05 -9.86
CA LYS A 100 7.28 -23.98 -9.74
C LYS A 100 6.60 -23.93 -8.38
N ALA A 101 7.38 -23.93 -7.30
CA ALA A 101 6.85 -23.80 -5.95
C ALA A 101 6.16 -22.43 -5.73
N LEU A 102 6.72 -21.36 -6.32
CA LEU A 102 6.10 -20.04 -6.28
C LEU A 102 4.74 -20.01 -7.01
N ASP A 103 4.66 -20.58 -8.21
CA ASP A 103 3.41 -20.70 -9.00
C ASP A 103 2.34 -21.46 -8.21
N GLN A 104 2.72 -22.61 -7.62
CA GLN A 104 1.82 -23.39 -6.77
C GLN A 104 1.30 -22.56 -5.57
N ARG A 105 2.19 -21.85 -4.88
CA ARG A 105 1.82 -20.97 -3.76
C ARG A 105 0.88 -19.86 -4.18
N VAL A 106 1.07 -19.28 -5.37
CA VAL A 106 0.17 -18.24 -5.91
C VAL A 106 -1.23 -18.81 -6.11
N ARG A 107 -1.36 -19.99 -6.72
CA ARG A 107 -2.66 -20.65 -6.94
C ARG A 107 -3.38 -20.92 -5.63
N GLU A 108 -2.68 -21.47 -4.64
CA GLU A 108 -3.24 -21.74 -3.30
C GLU A 108 -3.69 -20.47 -2.57
N ASN A 109 -3.01 -19.35 -2.80
CA ASN A 109 -3.35 -18.08 -2.18
C ASN A 109 -4.53 -17.40 -2.88
N ILE A 110 -4.67 -17.54 -4.20
CA ILE A 110 -5.85 -17.07 -4.95
C ILE A 110 -7.11 -17.77 -4.43
N GLU A 111 -7.06 -19.09 -4.22
CA GLU A 111 -8.19 -19.84 -3.63
C GLU A 111 -8.58 -19.36 -2.23
N LYS A 112 -7.67 -18.68 -1.53
CA LYS A 112 -7.85 -18.17 -0.17
C LYS A 112 -8.09 -16.64 -0.12
N ASN A 113 -8.27 -15.98 -1.27
CA ASN A 113 -8.34 -14.51 -1.38
C ASN A 113 -7.16 -13.81 -0.68
N LYS A 114 -5.95 -14.32 -0.91
CA LYS A 114 -4.71 -13.77 -0.34
C LYS A 114 -3.78 -13.28 -1.43
N THR A 115 -3.29 -12.06 -1.28
CA THR A 115 -2.17 -11.53 -2.05
C THR A 115 -0.91 -12.35 -1.79
N THR A 116 -0.24 -12.78 -2.86
CA THR A 116 1.11 -13.35 -2.75
C THR A 116 2.12 -12.23 -2.97
N SER A 117 2.94 -11.96 -1.96
CA SER A 117 4.03 -10.99 -2.04
C SER A 117 5.34 -11.63 -1.57
N LEU A 118 6.46 -11.09 -2.04
CA LEU A 118 7.78 -11.52 -1.59
C LEU A 118 8.22 -10.71 -0.37
N SER A 119 8.81 -11.39 0.61
CA SER A 119 9.57 -10.71 1.66
C SER A 119 10.89 -10.16 1.11
N GLU A 120 11.51 -9.23 1.81
CA GLU A 120 12.85 -8.74 1.41
C GLU A 120 13.91 -9.84 1.39
N ARG A 121 13.75 -10.84 2.26
CA ARG A 121 14.61 -12.02 2.24
C ARG A 121 14.41 -12.80 0.93
N ASP A 122 13.16 -13.08 0.56
CA ASP A 122 12.86 -13.80 -0.69
C ASP A 122 13.40 -13.06 -1.90
N ILE A 123 13.23 -11.73 -1.96
CA ILE A 123 13.74 -10.88 -3.04
C ILE A 123 15.26 -11.01 -3.15
N LYS A 124 15.98 -10.95 -2.03
CA LYS A 124 17.44 -11.12 -2.01
C LYS A 124 17.86 -12.51 -2.46
N GLU A 125 17.14 -13.55 -2.06
CA GLU A 125 17.41 -14.93 -2.49
C GLU A 125 17.17 -15.13 -3.99
N TYR A 126 16.05 -14.66 -4.54
CA TYR A 126 15.79 -14.69 -5.97
C TYR A 126 16.80 -13.87 -6.76
N ARG A 127 17.13 -12.66 -6.29
CA ARG A 127 18.15 -11.83 -6.93
C ARG A 127 19.50 -12.55 -6.99
N LYS A 128 19.96 -13.14 -5.89
CA LYS A 128 21.21 -13.91 -5.87
C LYS A 128 21.18 -15.03 -6.92
N THR A 129 20.12 -15.83 -6.92
CA THR A 129 19.92 -16.96 -7.83
C THR A 129 19.92 -16.50 -9.30
N LEU A 130 19.22 -15.42 -9.62
CA LEU A 130 19.13 -14.86 -10.98
C LEU A 130 20.42 -14.17 -11.45
N LEU A 131 21.29 -13.73 -10.53
CA LEU A 131 22.62 -13.21 -10.85
C LEU A 131 23.62 -14.32 -11.14
N GLU A 132 23.48 -15.48 -10.49
CA GLU A 132 24.41 -16.61 -10.60
C GLU A 132 24.15 -17.49 -11.84
N ILE A 133 22.89 -17.61 -12.27
CA ILE A 133 22.47 -18.59 -13.29
C ILE A 133 22.66 -18.11 -14.73
N PHE A 134 22.83 -16.81 -14.97
CA PHE A 134 23.11 -16.27 -16.30
C PHE A 134 24.56 -15.76 -16.40
N PRO A 135 25.51 -16.57 -16.91
CA PRO A 135 26.86 -16.08 -17.13
C PRO A 135 26.84 -15.12 -18.33
N LYS A 136 27.25 -13.86 -18.11
CA LYS A 136 28.02 -12.92 -18.97
C LYS A 136 27.99 -13.04 -20.53
N THR A 137 27.00 -13.70 -21.13
CA THR A 137 26.98 -14.13 -22.54
C THR A 137 25.69 -13.75 -23.25
N SER A 138 24.72 -13.12 -22.57
CA SER A 138 23.68 -12.42 -23.30
C SER A 138 24.36 -11.37 -24.18
N THR A 139 24.00 -11.32 -25.46
CA THR A 139 24.52 -10.33 -26.42
C THR A 139 24.32 -8.88 -25.95
N SER A 140 23.44 -8.67 -24.97
CA SER A 140 23.19 -7.39 -24.30
C SER A 140 24.10 -7.08 -23.09
N GLY A 141 24.87 -8.05 -22.60
CA GLY A 141 25.69 -7.93 -21.38
C GLY A 141 24.90 -7.91 -20.07
N ARG A 142 23.57 -8.10 -20.11
CA ARG A 142 22.68 -8.04 -18.94
C ARG A 142 22.46 -9.42 -18.32
N ASN A 143 22.35 -9.45 -17.00
CA ASN A 143 21.97 -10.64 -16.24
C ASN A 143 20.44 -10.79 -16.16
N LEU A 144 19.97 -11.98 -15.74
CA LEU A 144 18.53 -12.28 -15.72
C LEU A 144 17.75 -11.42 -14.73
N TRP A 145 18.36 -10.95 -13.64
CA TRP A 145 17.72 -9.99 -12.73
C TRP A 145 17.47 -8.64 -13.41
N GLN A 146 18.43 -8.14 -14.18
CA GLN A 146 18.27 -6.90 -14.95
C GLN A 146 17.21 -7.03 -16.04
N ILE A 147 17.14 -8.19 -16.71
CA ILE A 147 16.10 -8.51 -17.68
C ILE A 147 14.73 -8.54 -16.99
N LEU A 148 14.61 -9.26 -15.86
CA LEU A 148 13.40 -9.29 -15.03
C LEU A 148 12.93 -7.87 -14.67
N CYS A 149 13.83 -7.04 -14.15
CA CYS A 149 13.51 -5.66 -13.77
C CYS A 149 13.06 -4.79 -14.96
N ARG A 150 13.75 -4.90 -16.10
CA ARG A 150 13.51 -4.03 -17.26
C ARG A 150 12.31 -4.44 -18.09
N ASP A 151 12.19 -5.73 -18.39
CA ASP A 151 11.25 -6.22 -19.41
C ASP A 151 9.92 -6.65 -18.81
N PHE A 152 9.92 -7.02 -17.53
CA PHE A 152 8.73 -7.56 -16.86
C PHE A 152 8.26 -6.62 -15.75
N LEU A 153 9.09 -6.32 -14.74
CA LEU A 153 8.66 -5.51 -13.59
C LEU A 153 8.42 -4.04 -13.97
N GLY A 154 9.38 -3.40 -14.65
CA GLY A 154 9.35 -1.97 -14.95
C GLY A 154 8.09 -1.51 -15.70
N PRO A 155 7.69 -2.19 -16.80
CA PRO A 155 6.48 -1.86 -17.55
C PRO A 155 5.21 -1.97 -16.71
N GLN A 156 5.15 -2.95 -15.81
CA GLN A 156 4.00 -3.15 -14.91
C GLN A 156 3.98 -2.13 -13.77
N LEU A 157 5.14 -1.80 -13.19
CA LEU A 157 5.25 -0.94 -12.01
C LEU A 157 5.08 0.56 -12.33
N THR A 158 5.52 0.99 -13.52
CA THR A 158 5.48 2.40 -13.95
C THR A 158 4.08 3.04 -13.88
N PRO A 159 3.02 2.41 -14.43
CA PRO A 159 1.68 3.01 -14.43
C PRO A 159 0.94 2.89 -13.09
N VAL A 160 1.38 2.01 -12.17
CA VAL A 160 0.66 1.65 -10.93
C VAL A 160 0.17 2.88 -10.16
N TRP A 161 1.06 3.85 -9.91
CA TRP A 161 0.68 5.02 -9.13
C TRP A 161 -0.36 5.88 -9.84
N SER A 162 -0.17 6.18 -11.13
CA SER A 162 -1.11 7.01 -11.88
C SER A 162 -2.46 6.34 -12.06
N ASP A 163 -2.49 5.03 -12.23
CA ASP A 163 -3.72 4.27 -12.39
C ASP A 163 -4.49 4.21 -11.08
N ALA A 164 -3.81 3.93 -9.97
CA ALA A 164 -4.42 3.91 -8.64
C ALA A 164 -4.96 5.28 -8.24
N THR A 165 -4.21 6.38 -8.43
CA THR A 165 -4.69 7.71 -8.05
C THR A 165 -5.90 8.14 -8.89
N LYS A 166 -5.91 7.80 -10.19
CA LYS A 166 -7.03 8.10 -11.08
C LYS A 166 -8.27 7.28 -10.74
N ALA A 167 -8.12 5.97 -10.53
CA ALA A 167 -9.24 5.07 -10.23
C ALA A 167 -9.89 5.39 -8.88
N LEU A 168 -9.05 5.66 -7.86
CA LEU A 168 -9.49 5.86 -6.48
C LEU A 168 -9.76 7.33 -6.13
N GLY A 169 -9.50 8.27 -7.04
CA GLY A 169 -9.73 9.71 -6.82
C GLY A 169 -8.83 10.32 -5.75
N ILE A 170 -7.56 9.89 -5.70
CA ILE A 170 -6.62 10.28 -4.64
C ILE A 170 -5.98 11.64 -4.91
N ASN A 171 -6.02 12.51 -3.91
CA ASN A 171 -5.33 13.79 -3.89
C ASN A 171 -3.98 13.66 -3.18
N PHE A 172 -2.92 14.15 -3.81
CA PHE A 172 -1.59 14.10 -3.22
C PHE A 172 -1.29 15.37 -2.42
N ALA A 173 -1.16 15.22 -1.10
CA ALA A 173 -0.70 16.29 -0.21
C ALA A 173 0.84 16.36 -0.22
N GLY A 174 1.39 16.90 -1.31
CA GLY A 174 2.84 17.13 -1.47
C GLY A 174 3.34 18.37 -0.73
N SER A 175 4.62 18.71 -0.87
CA SER A 175 5.31 19.79 -0.11
C SER A 175 4.54 21.11 -0.11
N ARG A 176 4.04 21.56 -1.27
CA ARG A 176 3.25 22.79 -1.39
C ARG A 176 1.91 22.73 -0.66
N ALA A 177 1.26 21.57 -0.67
CA ALA A 177 -0.01 21.36 0.03
C ALA A 177 0.21 21.24 1.54
N VAL A 178 1.34 20.66 1.94
CA VAL A 178 1.80 20.52 3.33
C VAL A 178 2.19 21.88 3.94
N GLU A 179 2.77 22.76 3.13
CA GLU A 179 3.08 24.14 3.51
C GLU A 179 1.84 25.05 3.48
N SER A 180 0.73 24.58 2.91
CA SER A 180 -0.53 25.33 2.88
C SER A 180 -1.24 25.26 4.23
N THR A 181 -1.63 26.43 4.73
CA THR A 181 -2.50 26.55 5.90
C THR A 181 -3.92 26.07 5.64
N GLU A 182 -4.30 25.75 4.40
CA GLU A 182 -5.64 25.24 4.08
C GLU A 182 -5.85 23.81 4.60
N LEU A 183 -4.86 22.94 4.44
CA LEU A 183 -4.94 21.52 4.80
C LEU A 183 -4.24 21.19 6.13
N PHE A 184 -3.26 22.00 6.53
CA PHE A 184 -2.42 21.72 7.70
C PHE A 184 -2.44 22.87 8.71
N SER A 185 -2.38 22.50 9.99
CA SER A 185 -2.15 23.45 11.09
C SER A 185 -0.65 23.71 11.30
N LYS A 186 0.18 22.71 10.98
CA LYS A 186 1.64 22.77 10.95
C LYS A 186 2.16 21.76 9.92
N ALA A 187 3.38 21.92 9.43
CA ALA A 187 3.98 20.91 8.56
C ALA A 187 4.37 19.65 9.36
N PRO A 188 4.03 18.43 8.91
CA PRO A 188 4.57 17.19 9.44
C PRO A 188 6.07 17.10 9.14
N ASN A 189 6.82 16.62 10.13
CA ASN A 189 8.27 16.53 10.10
C ASN A 189 8.79 15.24 10.75
N TRP A 190 10.08 14.94 10.58
CA TRP A 190 10.67 13.71 11.10
C TRP A 190 10.84 13.72 12.62
N GLU A 191 10.97 14.90 13.23
CA GLU A 191 11.06 15.04 14.68
C GLU A 191 9.76 14.58 15.35
N GLY A 192 8.61 15.02 14.86
CA GLY A 192 7.30 14.61 15.36
C GLY A 192 7.03 13.12 15.12
N ALA A 193 7.44 12.57 13.98
CA ALA A 193 7.34 11.13 13.76
C ALA A 193 8.28 10.32 14.66
N SER A 194 9.49 10.81 14.92
CA SER A 194 10.43 10.15 15.85
C SER A 194 9.87 10.14 17.28
N GLU A 195 9.19 11.22 17.68
CA GLU A 195 8.48 11.28 18.96
C GLU A 195 7.35 10.25 19.02
N VAL A 196 6.52 10.16 17.96
CA VAL A 196 5.49 9.12 17.83
C VAL A 196 6.10 7.72 17.98
N MET A 197 7.17 7.42 17.25
CA MET A 197 7.87 6.13 17.33
C MET A 197 8.34 5.83 18.76
N GLY A 198 8.96 6.81 19.42
CA GLY A 198 9.46 6.66 20.78
C GLY A 198 8.38 6.43 21.82
N GLN A 199 7.18 6.96 21.59
CA GLN A 199 6.04 6.85 22.52
C GLN A 199 5.17 5.62 22.28
N SER A 200 5.07 5.14 21.04
CA SER A 200 4.13 4.08 20.63
C SER A 200 4.80 2.78 20.22
N GLY A 201 6.08 2.81 19.83
CA GLY A 201 6.75 1.68 19.19
C GLY A 201 6.36 1.45 17.73
N LEU A 202 5.56 2.35 17.13
CA LEU A 202 5.18 2.27 15.71
C LEU A 202 6.41 2.31 14.79
N GLY A 203 6.29 1.63 13.64
CA GLY A 203 7.26 1.73 12.56
C GLY A 203 7.34 3.15 11.99
N SER A 204 8.43 3.48 11.32
CA SER A 204 8.63 4.83 10.77
C SER A 204 7.58 5.26 9.75
N ALA A 205 7.02 4.31 8.99
CA ALA A 205 5.94 4.58 8.04
C ALA A 205 4.65 5.00 8.79
N ASP A 206 4.17 4.15 9.70
CA ASP A 206 2.96 4.41 10.49
C ASP A 206 3.10 5.68 11.35
N ALA A 207 4.27 5.88 11.94
CA ALA A 207 4.56 7.09 12.72
C ALA A 207 4.51 8.36 11.85
N MET A 208 4.99 8.31 10.61
CA MET A 208 4.85 9.42 9.67
C MET A 208 3.40 9.65 9.25
N ILE A 209 2.57 8.60 9.17
CA ILE A 209 1.13 8.73 8.87
C ILE A 209 0.40 9.35 10.07
N ALA A 210 0.66 8.88 11.28
CA ALA A 210 0.11 9.44 12.51
C ALA A 210 0.49 10.92 12.66
N ASN A 211 1.77 11.26 12.45
CA ASN A 211 2.25 12.63 12.49
C ASN A 211 1.62 13.50 11.39
N PHE A 212 1.52 12.98 10.16
CA PHE A 212 0.82 13.66 9.06
C PHE A 212 -0.64 13.97 9.42
N PHE A 213 -1.35 12.98 9.96
CA PHE A 213 -2.72 13.16 10.42
C PHE A 213 -2.81 14.19 11.55
N ALA A 214 -1.91 14.13 12.54
CA ALA A 214 -1.83 15.08 13.65
C ALA A 214 -1.68 16.53 13.20
N CYS A 215 -0.83 16.73 12.19
CA CYS A 215 -0.50 18.02 11.61
C CYS A 215 -1.60 18.54 10.66
N SER A 216 -2.47 17.66 10.18
CA SER A 216 -3.54 18.00 9.26
C SER A 216 -4.78 18.54 9.96
N LYS A 217 -5.67 19.14 9.17
CA LYS A 217 -7.04 19.53 9.55
C LYS A 217 -8.07 18.47 9.21
N PHE A 218 -7.66 17.31 8.68
CA PHE A 218 -8.57 16.22 8.32
C PHE A 218 -9.22 15.63 9.57
N SER A 219 -10.52 15.34 9.48
CA SER A 219 -11.30 14.75 10.59
C SER A 219 -11.30 13.22 10.57
N LEU A 220 -10.82 12.59 9.49
CA LEU A 220 -10.90 11.15 9.26
C LEU A 220 -9.54 10.56 8.86
N LEU A 221 -9.11 9.53 9.59
CA LEU A 221 -8.05 8.60 9.17
C LEU A 221 -8.69 7.25 8.85
N VAL A 222 -8.26 6.61 7.78
CA VAL A 222 -8.74 5.28 7.36
C VAL A 222 -7.57 4.33 7.26
N THR A 223 -7.59 3.28 8.06
CA THR A 223 -6.48 2.32 8.20
C THR A 223 -7.01 0.93 8.55
N ALA A 224 -6.31 -0.11 8.09
CA ALA A 224 -6.47 -1.49 8.53
C ALA A 224 -5.35 -1.95 9.48
N ASP A 225 -4.48 -1.05 9.92
CA ASP A 225 -3.48 -1.31 10.95
C ASP A 225 -4.05 -0.95 12.32
N LEU A 226 -4.19 -1.95 13.18
CA LEU A 226 -4.79 -1.78 14.50
C LEU A 226 -3.91 -0.91 15.41
N GLN A 227 -2.58 -1.05 15.34
CA GLN A 227 -1.68 -0.27 16.19
C GLN A 227 -1.74 1.21 15.83
N LEU A 228 -1.78 1.53 14.53
CA LEU A 228 -1.97 2.90 14.07
C LEU A 228 -3.36 3.44 14.48
N ALA A 229 -4.41 2.62 14.37
CA ALA A 229 -5.76 3.01 14.74
C ALA A 229 -5.89 3.33 16.23
N GLU A 230 -5.37 2.46 17.10
CA GLU A 230 -5.35 2.61 18.55
C GLU A 230 -4.56 3.87 18.95
N TYR A 231 -3.35 4.03 18.41
CA TYR A 231 -2.53 5.21 18.70
C TYR A 231 -3.19 6.52 18.24
N ALA A 232 -3.80 6.54 17.06
CA ALA A 232 -4.52 7.71 16.58
C ALA A 232 -5.76 8.03 17.43
N GLU A 233 -6.46 7.02 17.95
CA GLU A 233 -7.56 7.24 18.87
C GLU A 233 -7.10 7.88 20.18
N GLU A 234 -6.00 7.40 20.76
CA GLU A 234 -5.40 7.97 21.97
C GLU A 234 -4.98 9.44 21.77
N LEU A 235 -4.34 9.76 20.64
CA LEU A 235 -3.86 11.10 20.36
C LEU A 235 -4.97 12.13 20.13
N PHE A 236 -6.03 11.77 19.40
CA PHE A 236 -7.03 12.74 18.91
C PHE A 236 -8.35 12.74 19.68
N SER A 237 -8.50 11.85 20.66
CA SER A 237 -9.70 11.76 21.50
C SER A 237 -10.99 11.66 20.66
N SER A 238 -12.13 12.14 21.16
CA SER A 238 -13.43 12.15 20.48
C SER A 238 -13.56 13.18 19.35
N SER A 239 -12.52 13.97 19.07
CA SER A 239 -12.58 15.07 18.08
C SER A 239 -12.35 14.62 16.63
N ARG A 240 -11.79 13.42 16.43
CA ARG A 240 -11.53 12.84 15.10
C ARG A 240 -11.98 11.40 15.03
N LEU A 241 -12.30 10.97 13.81
CA LEU A 241 -12.76 9.62 13.50
C LEU A 241 -11.64 8.79 12.88
N ILE A 242 -11.55 7.55 13.33
CA ILE A 242 -10.67 6.53 12.76
C ILE A 242 -11.58 5.45 12.19
N LEU A 243 -11.59 5.28 10.88
CA LEU A 243 -12.34 4.22 10.22
C LEU A 243 -11.43 2.99 10.07
N PHE A 244 -11.89 1.88 10.64
CA PHE A 244 -11.15 0.62 10.66
C PHE A 244 -12.07 -0.52 10.16
N PRO A 245 -11.61 -1.37 9.20
CA PRO A 245 -12.38 -2.53 8.75
C PRO A 245 -12.39 -3.62 9.82
N HIS A 246 -13.58 -4.05 10.27
CA HIS A 246 -13.68 -5.23 11.13
C HIS A 246 -13.63 -6.52 10.30
N ASP A 247 -13.12 -7.61 10.87
CA ASP A 247 -13.03 -8.92 10.20
C ASP A 247 -14.38 -9.39 9.61
N ALA A 248 -15.50 -9.04 10.26
CA ALA A 248 -16.84 -9.36 9.77
C ALA A 248 -17.23 -8.62 8.47
N GLU A 249 -16.52 -7.55 8.10
CA GLU A 249 -16.73 -6.76 6.89
C GLU A 249 -15.77 -7.13 5.75
N LEU A 250 -14.86 -8.10 5.98
CA LEU A 250 -13.83 -8.54 5.01
C LEU A 250 -14.20 -9.84 4.26
N VAL A 251 -15.48 -10.24 4.32
CA VAL A 251 -16.03 -11.46 3.70
C VAL A 251 -16.67 -11.15 2.35
#